data_AF-A0A7S6MEI6-F1
#
_entry.id   AF-A0A7S6MEI6-F1
#
_cell.length_a   1.000
_cell.length_b   1.000
_cell.length_c   1.000
_cell.angle_alpha   90.00
_cell.angle_beta   90.00
_cell.angle_gamma   90.00
#
_symmetry.space_group_name_H-M   'P 1'
#
loop_
_entity.id
_entity.type
_entity.pdbx_description
1 polymer ?
#
loop_
_entity_poly.entity_id
_entity_poly.type
_entity_poly.pdbx_seq_one_letter_code
_entity_poly.pdbx_strand_id
1 'polypeptide(L)'
;MAGKVSTLRLRQLFTRRCVACGTPVESSAPHCEECGCDFDERPPRSYAEMEGLVGSPLHHDLDRDERTHDAHARPARLIERWLLFIFLSLMMLVAIAMLASAAMQPAR
;
A
#
# COMPACT_ATOMS: atom_id res chain seq x y z
N MET A 1 -0.56 31.71 -29.11
CA MET A 1 -0.24 30.69 -30.13
C MET A 1 -0.42 29.31 -29.49
N ALA A 2 -1.64 28.78 -29.57
CA ALA A 2 -2.00 27.50 -28.96
C ALA A 2 -1.60 26.35 -29.92
N GLY A 3 -0.65 25.52 -29.49
CA GLY A 3 -0.15 24.40 -30.27
C GLY A 3 -1.25 23.35 -30.48
N LYS A 4 -1.57 23.09 -31.75
CA LYS A 4 -2.33 21.91 -32.18
C LYS A 4 -1.49 20.67 -31.88
N VAL A 5 -1.66 20.08 -30.70
CA VAL A 5 -1.14 18.73 -30.42
C VAL A 5 -1.92 17.77 -31.30
N SER A 6 -1.24 17.23 -32.31
CA SER A 6 -1.80 16.34 -33.31
C SER A 6 -2.42 15.11 -32.65
N THR A 7 -3.74 14.99 -32.73
CA THR A 7 -4.58 13.91 -32.17
C THR A 7 -4.17 12.49 -32.63
N LEU A 8 -3.35 12.38 -33.67
CA LEU A 8 -2.76 11.12 -34.14
C LEU A 8 -1.77 10.50 -33.15
N ARG A 9 -1.04 11.30 -32.35
CA ARG A 9 -0.11 10.76 -31.33
C ARG A 9 -0.81 10.21 -30.10
N LEU A 10 -2.05 10.63 -29.82
CA LEU A 10 -2.80 10.10 -28.67
C LEU A 10 -3.26 8.66 -28.89
N ARG A 11 -3.66 8.27 -30.11
CA ARG A 11 -4.08 6.88 -30.39
C ARG A 11 -2.97 5.86 -30.23
N GLN A 12 -1.71 6.23 -30.49
CA GLN A 12 -0.57 5.33 -30.33
C GLN A 12 -0.22 5.04 -28.86
N LEU A 13 -0.53 5.96 -27.94
CA LEU A 13 -0.26 5.80 -26.51
C LEU A 13 -1.18 4.77 -25.82
N PHE A 14 -2.31 4.42 -26.43
CA PHE A 14 -3.27 3.44 -25.88
C PHE A 14 -3.18 2.05 -26.51
N THR A 15 -2.19 1.79 -27.36
CA THR A 15 -1.97 0.45 -27.91
C THR A 15 -1.31 -0.43 -26.85
N ARG A 16 -1.97 -1.53 -26.47
CA ARG A 16 -1.35 -2.57 -25.63
C ARG A 16 -0.18 -3.18 -26.38
N ARG A 17 0.93 -3.43 -25.68
CA ARG A 17 2.13 -4.04 -26.24
C ARG A 17 2.56 -5.21 -25.37
N CYS A 18 3.10 -6.24 -25.99
CA CYS A 18 3.69 -7.36 -25.27
C CYS A 18 4.92 -6.85 -24.47
N VAL A 19 4.99 -7.18 -23.19
CA VAL A 19 6.11 -6.77 -22.32
C VAL A 19 7.40 -7.49 -22.70
N ALA A 20 7.31 -8.70 -23.26
CA ALA A 20 8.48 -9.51 -23.63
C ALA A 20 9.12 -9.07 -24.95
N CYS A 21 8.33 -8.84 -26.01
CA CYS A 21 8.86 -8.55 -27.36
C CYS A 21 8.47 -7.17 -27.92
N GLY A 22 7.58 -6.42 -27.25
CA GLY A 22 7.19 -5.07 -27.64
C GLY A 22 6.22 -4.97 -28.82
N THR A 23 5.80 -6.09 -29.40
CA THR A 23 4.81 -6.10 -30.49
C THR A 23 3.45 -5.57 -30.02
N PRO A 24 2.71 -4.84 -30.88
CA PRO A 24 1.37 -4.40 -30.55
C PRO A 24 0.43 -5.61 -30.42
N VAL A 25 -0.37 -5.63 -29.37
CA VAL A 25 -1.26 -6.74 -29.03
C VAL A 25 -2.70 -6.28 -29.15
N GLU A 26 -3.52 -7.05 -29.88
CA GLU A 26 -4.97 -6.86 -29.86
C GLU A 26 -5.53 -7.27 -28.50
N SER A 27 -6.44 -6.46 -27.94
CA SER A 27 -6.86 -6.54 -26.54
C SER A 27 -7.49 -7.87 -26.09
N SER A 28 -7.82 -8.78 -27.01
CA SER A 28 -8.51 -10.05 -26.77
C SER A 28 -7.64 -11.30 -26.96
N ALA A 29 -6.37 -11.16 -27.35
CA ALA A 29 -5.49 -12.32 -27.51
C ALA A 29 -5.03 -12.85 -26.12
N PRO A 30 -5.04 -14.17 -25.87
CA PRO A 30 -4.55 -14.75 -24.61
C PRO A 30 -3.01 -14.86 -24.59
N HIS A 31 -2.38 -14.93 -25.75
CA HIS A 31 -0.92 -14.99 -25.89
C HIS A 31 -0.41 -14.05 -26.99
N CYS A 32 0.88 -13.74 -26.96
CA CYS A 32 1.54 -13.04 -28.05
C CYS A 32 1.76 -13.99 -29.24
N GLU A 33 1.34 -13.63 -30.44
CA GLU A 33 1.56 -14.44 -31.66
C GLU A 33 3.03 -14.51 -32.07
N GLU A 34 3.85 -13.52 -31.68
CA GLU A 34 5.26 -13.44 -32.07
C GLU A 34 6.18 -14.25 -31.15
N CYS A 35 6.01 -14.13 -29.83
CA CYS A 35 6.90 -14.74 -28.84
C CYS A 35 6.24 -15.82 -27.97
N GLY A 36 4.92 -16.04 -28.12
CA GLY A 36 4.18 -17.03 -27.33
C GLY A 36 3.98 -16.65 -25.86
N CYS A 37 4.33 -15.43 -25.43
CA CYS A 37 4.11 -14.95 -24.07
C CYS A 37 2.62 -14.98 -23.71
N ASP A 38 2.26 -15.69 -22.65
CA ASP A 38 0.92 -15.71 -22.09
C ASP A 38 0.65 -14.38 -21.36
N PHE A 39 -0.53 -13.77 -21.60
CA PHE A 39 -0.95 -12.52 -20.95
C PHE A 39 -1.84 -12.75 -19.72
N ASP A 40 -2.40 -13.96 -19.57
CA ASP A 40 -3.16 -14.37 -18.40
C ASP A 40 -2.23 -14.90 -17.30
N GLU A 41 -1.03 -15.33 -17.67
CA GLU A 41 0.00 -15.72 -16.71
C GLU A 41 0.46 -14.51 -15.89
N ARG A 42 0.23 -14.59 -14.58
CA ARG A 42 0.58 -13.52 -13.65
C ARG A 42 2.11 -13.50 -13.47
N PRO A 43 2.78 -12.36 -13.68
CA PRO A 43 4.21 -12.26 -13.38
C PRO A 43 4.46 -12.45 -11.87
N PRO A 44 5.63 -12.98 -11.50
CA PRO A 44 6.01 -13.13 -10.10
C PRO A 44 5.95 -11.77 -9.39
N ARG A 45 5.35 -11.76 -8.20
CA ARG A 45 5.13 -10.53 -7.40
C ARG A 45 6.41 -10.04 -6.74
N SER A 46 7.41 -10.90 -6.63
CA SER A 46 8.67 -10.63 -5.96
C SER A 46 9.83 -11.35 -6.64
N TYR A 47 11.03 -10.81 -6.47
CA TYR A 47 12.26 -11.45 -6.92
C TYR A 47 12.44 -12.85 -6.30
N ALA A 48 12.03 -13.03 -5.03
CA ALA A 48 12.06 -14.33 -4.36
C ALA A 48 11.15 -15.37 -5.04
N GLU A 49 10.00 -14.96 -5.59
CA GLU A 49 9.10 -15.84 -6.34
C GLU A 49 9.70 -16.21 -7.71
N MET A 50 10.39 -15.27 -8.35
CA MET A 50 11.11 -15.51 -9.61
C MET A 50 12.28 -16.49 -9.45
N GLU A 51 12.98 -16.46 -8.31
CA GLU A 51 14.05 -17.42 -7.99
C GLU A 51 13.52 -18.76 -7.44
N GLY A 52 12.19 -18.94 -7.35
CA GLY A 52 11.58 -20.16 -6.80
C GLY A 52 11.79 -20.35 -5.29
N LEU A 53 12.17 -19.29 -4.58
CA LEU A 53 12.41 -19.31 -3.13
C LEU A 53 11.09 -19.29 -2.34
N VAL A 54 10.02 -18.75 -2.94
CA VAL A 54 8.66 -18.77 -2.38
C VAL A 54 8.01 -20.12 -2.71
N GLY A 55 7.81 -20.97 -1.70
CA GLY A 55 7.19 -22.30 -1.85
C GLY A 55 8.09 -23.48 -1.46
N SER A 56 9.35 -23.23 -1.09
CA SER A 56 10.16 -24.25 -0.41
C SER A 56 9.48 -24.66 0.89
N PRO A 57 9.31 -25.97 1.19
CA PRO A 57 8.60 -26.44 2.38
C PRO A 57 9.21 -25.92 3.68
N LEU A 58 10.48 -25.47 3.66
CA LEU A 58 11.13 -24.83 4.81
C LEU A 58 10.60 -23.42 5.14
N HIS A 59 10.03 -22.70 4.18
CA HIS A 59 9.58 -21.31 4.36
C HIS A 59 8.08 -21.18 4.63
N HIS A 60 7.30 -22.23 4.38
CA HIS A 60 5.85 -22.15 4.47
C HIS A 60 5.34 -21.99 5.91
N ASP A 61 6.10 -22.47 6.89
CA ASP A 61 5.80 -22.33 8.32
C ASP A 61 6.20 -20.95 8.86
N LEU A 62 7.31 -20.37 8.37
CA LEU A 62 7.77 -19.05 8.81
C LEU A 62 6.88 -17.91 8.28
N ASP A 63 6.44 -18.00 7.03
CA ASP A 63 5.65 -16.94 6.37
C ASP A 63 4.20 -16.89 6.90
N ARG A 64 3.69 -17.99 7.48
CA ARG A 64 2.37 -18.05 8.14
C ARG A 64 2.38 -17.37 9.51
N ASP A 65 3.45 -17.56 10.29
CA ASP A 65 3.60 -16.88 11.58
C ASP A 65 3.95 -15.40 11.41
N GLU A 66 4.79 -15.03 10.45
CA GLU A 66 5.20 -13.62 10.26
C GLU A 66 4.05 -12.74 9.76
N ARG A 67 3.23 -13.23 8.81
CA ARG A 67 2.04 -12.49 8.33
C ARG A 67 0.95 -12.34 9.38
N THR A 68 0.79 -13.32 10.28
CA THR A 68 -0.19 -13.21 11.37
C THR A 68 0.31 -12.28 12.47
N HIS A 69 1.63 -12.25 12.74
CA HIS A 69 2.22 -11.30 13.67
C HIS A 69 2.12 -9.85 13.18
N ASP A 70 2.41 -9.59 11.90
CA ASP A 70 2.29 -8.24 11.32
C ASP A 70 0.85 -7.73 11.20
N ALA A 71 -0.11 -8.63 10.94
CA ALA A 71 -1.53 -8.29 10.90
C ALA A 71 -2.05 -7.85 12.28
N HIS A 72 -1.54 -8.45 13.36
CA HIS A 72 -1.87 -8.06 14.74
C HIS A 72 -1.01 -6.90 15.30
N ALA A 73 0.17 -6.64 14.73
CA ALA A 73 1.03 -5.53 15.15
C ALA A 73 0.49 -4.14 14.73
N ARG A 74 -0.22 -4.06 13.59
CA ARG A 74 -0.81 -2.80 13.09
C ARG A 74 -1.90 -2.21 14.02
N PRO A 75 -2.91 -2.97 14.50
CA PRO A 75 -3.91 -2.42 15.41
C PRO A 75 -3.32 -2.04 16.77
N ALA A 76 -2.31 -2.76 17.26
CA ALA A 76 -1.69 -2.48 18.57
C ALA A 76 -1.07 -1.08 18.63
N ARG A 77 -0.35 -0.66 17.59
CA ARG A 77 0.27 0.68 17.52
C ARG A 77 -0.75 1.81 17.43
N LEU A 78 -1.89 1.56 16.77
CA LEU A 78 -3.00 2.51 16.71
C LEU A 78 -3.64 2.67 18.09
N ILE A 79 -3.92 1.57 18.78
CA ILE A 79 -4.49 1.57 20.13
C ILE A 79 -3.55 2.29 21.10
N GLU A 80 -2.25 2.02 21.05
CA GLU A 80 -1.23 2.68 21.88
C GLU A 80 -1.24 4.20 21.69
N ARG A 81 -1.23 4.67 20.43
CA ARG A 81 -1.25 6.11 20.11
C ARG A 81 -2.53 6.81 20.59
N TRP A 82 -3.68 6.16 20.44
CA TRP A 82 -4.96 6.68 20.92
C TRP A 82 -5.04 6.71 22.44
N LEU A 83 -4.51 5.69 23.12
CA LEU A 83 -4.51 5.62 24.58
C LEU A 83 -3.63 6.71 25.19
N LEU A 84 -2.46 6.96 24.59
CA LEU A 84 -1.58 8.07 24.99
C LEU A 84 -2.25 9.44 24.76
N PHE A 85 -2.94 9.62 23.63
CA PHE A 85 -3.67 10.85 23.32
C PHE A 85 -4.81 11.12 24.32
N ILE A 86 -5.61 10.10 24.64
CA ILE A 86 -6.69 10.20 25.63
C ILE A 86 -6.12 10.53 27.02
N PHE A 87 -5.04 9.85 27.41
CA PHE A 87 -4.39 10.11 28.70
C PHE A 87 -3.88 11.55 28.82
N LEU A 88 -3.15 12.04 27.81
CA LEU A 88 -2.63 13.41 27.81
C LEU A 88 -3.74 14.46 27.79
N SER A 89 -4.80 14.24 27.00
CA SER A 89 -5.92 15.18 26.96
C SER A 89 -6.65 15.26 28.30
N LEU A 90 -6.83 14.13 28.99
CA LEU A 90 -7.42 14.08 30.32
C LEU A 90 -6.54 14.78 31.37
N MET A 91 -5.23 14.54 31.35
CA MET A 91 -4.28 15.24 32.23
C MET A 91 -4.31 16.75 32.02
N MET A 92 -4.37 17.19 30.76
CA MET A 92 -4.44 18.60 30.41
C MET A 92 -5.75 19.24 30.88
N LEU A 93 -6.88 18.54 30.74
CA LEU A 93 -8.17 18.97 31.30
C LEU A 93 -8.13 19.15 32.82
N VAL A 94 -7.55 18.18 33.54
CA VAL A 94 -7.39 18.26 35.01
C VAL A 94 -6.51 19.44 35.40
N ALA A 95 -5.42 19.68 34.68
CA ALA A 95 -4.54 20.82 34.92
C ALA A 95 -5.27 22.17 34.72
N ILE A 96 -6.06 22.30 33.65
CA ILE A 96 -6.88 23.49 33.41
C ILE A 96 -7.92 23.66 34.52
N ALA A 97 -8.59 22.60 34.94
CA ALA A 97 -9.59 22.66 36.00
C ALA A 97 -8.98 23.11 37.35
N MET A 98 -7.79 22.58 37.69
CA MET A 98 -7.02 23.01 38.85
C MET A 98 -6.68 24.50 38.78
N LEU A 99 -6.13 24.97 37.65
CA LEU A 99 -5.79 26.38 37.45
C LEU A 99 -7.01 27.29 37.53
N ALA A 100 -8.12 26.90 36.90
CA ALA A 100 -9.37 27.64 36.95
C ALA A 100 -9.93 27.71 38.39
N SER A 101 -9.87 26.60 39.14
CA SER A 101 -10.30 26.56 40.54
C SER A 101 -9.46 27.47 41.43
N ALA A 102 -8.14 27.54 41.20
CA ALA A 102 -7.24 28.44 41.92
C ALA A 102 -7.53 29.91 41.58
N ALA A 103 -7.78 30.22 40.30
CA ALA A 103 -8.11 31.58 39.86
C ALA A 103 -9.46 32.08 40.41
N MET A 104 -10.40 31.16 40.68
CA MET A 104 -11.71 31.49 41.24
C MET A 104 -11.71 31.64 42.76
N GLN A 105 -10.60 31.43 43.46
CA GLN A 105 -10.55 31.67 44.91
C GLN A 105 -10.60 33.18 45.18
N PRO A 106 -11.69 33.72 45.79
CA PRO A 106 -11.75 35.13 46.13
C PRO A 106 -10.70 35.41 47.20
N ALA A 107 -9.89 36.46 46.98
CA ALA A 107 -8.92 36.93 47.97
C ALA A 107 -9.62 37.17 49.31
N ARG A 108 -9.26 36.37 50.30
CA ARG A 108 -9.81 36.42 51.67
C ARG A 108 -8.94 37.30 52.54
#